data_AF-A0A954SLE9-F1
#
_entry.id   AF-A0A954SLE9-F1
#
_cell.length_a   1.000
_cell.length_b   1.000
_cell.length_c   1.000
_cell.angle_alpha   90.00
_cell.angle_beta   90.00
_cell.angle_gamma   90.00
#
_symmetry.space_group_name_H-M   'P 1'
#
loop_
_entity.id
_entity.type
_entity.pdbx_description
1 polymer ?
#
loop_
_entity_poly.entity_id
_entity_poly.type
_entity_poly.pdbx_seq_one_letter_code
_entity_poly.pdbx_strand_id
1 'polypeptide(L)'
;MATSGTQIDVRFTHLCCELAEAELARFGSPHVNKKEVGEELEPVIRRRTSSAQAELDLQFSRSQIICANEVFPESVSADPLADLEIWDEWRQSIRQFPFPGLYAPLQISEQKGKSTSTTSVGVLGEIMAGLLSQAYISPWVIVRPIKRWPDFIFLHQQDRYAFLESKAYTGTNLSGGHVLNSIPRATLHECIVDAVHQLNADPFISVWFSFTEIRQIDPFQLSVVFLELNANDAFRSQRKQFVPQAVVTGLSERAASAAAGRALFDVSSVGSARLYQDRDDLRSRARQASHREVDSVLQGTVPESLLQEVAAEVLGRTEQLIGKLKHREESGKRLVAAKERAFRGQIGELRPFGDDRLYLVDLTPKQRRALEQNWTPDWSQASAVWRHVQDTDFWRCSSAAVGLGMDELQGTRIDQ
;
A
#
# COMPACT_ATOMS: atom_id res chain seq x y z
N MET A 1 3.53 -15.53 -28.89
CA MET A 1 4.99 -15.40 -28.73
C MET A 1 5.20 -14.81 -27.35
N ALA A 2 5.87 -15.54 -26.47
CA ALA A 2 6.11 -15.13 -25.09
C ALA A 2 6.86 -13.78 -25.08
N THR A 3 6.22 -12.73 -24.59
CA THR A 3 6.96 -11.59 -24.03
C THR A 3 7.64 -12.12 -22.78
N SER A 4 8.87 -12.59 -22.94
CA SER A 4 9.84 -12.70 -21.87
C SER A 4 9.77 -11.40 -21.06
N GLY A 5 9.18 -11.49 -19.87
CA GLY A 5 8.74 -10.32 -19.11
C GLY A 5 9.90 -9.35 -18.91
N THR A 6 9.75 -8.12 -19.37
CA THR A 6 10.72 -7.05 -19.13
C THR A 6 10.95 -6.96 -17.63
N GLN A 7 12.15 -7.30 -17.19
CA GLN A 7 12.53 -7.20 -15.79
C GLN A 7 12.67 -5.71 -15.42
N ILE A 8 12.28 -5.39 -14.20
CA ILE A 8 12.42 -4.07 -13.61
C ILE A 8 13.52 -4.19 -12.57
N ASP A 9 14.65 -3.56 -12.84
CA ASP A 9 15.79 -3.57 -11.92
C ASP A 9 15.56 -2.52 -10.83
N VAL A 10 15.64 -2.94 -9.58
CA VAL A 10 15.40 -2.08 -8.42
C VAL A 10 16.63 -2.12 -7.52
N ARG A 11 17.35 -0.99 -7.46
CA ARG A 11 18.37 -0.80 -6.42
C ARG A 11 17.69 -0.37 -5.13
N PHE A 12 17.89 -1.15 -4.08
CA PHE A 12 17.25 -0.94 -2.79
C PHE A 12 18.26 -0.58 -1.71
N THR A 13 17.90 0.37 -0.85
CA THR A 13 18.69 0.74 0.33
C THR A 13 17.76 0.93 1.54
N HIS A 14 18.08 0.31 2.68
CA HIS A 14 17.42 0.56 3.96
C HIS A 14 18.36 1.30 4.90
N LEU A 15 17.88 2.42 5.43
CA LEU A 15 18.54 3.24 6.44
C LEU A 15 17.68 3.25 7.71
N CYS A 16 18.33 3.23 8.87
CA CYS A 16 17.66 3.38 10.15
C CYS A 16 18.35 4.47 10.98
N CYS A 17 17.55 5.33 11.61
CA CYS A 17 18.04 6.38 12.48
C CYS A 17 17.16 6.50 13.72
N GLU A 18 17.79 6.44 14.88
CA GLU A 18 17.16 6.82 16.14
C GLU A 18 17.32 8.31 16.40
N LEU A 19 16.21 8.98 16.69
CA LEU A 19 16.17 10.37 17.12
C LEU A 19 16.33 10.43 18.64
N ALA A 20 17.23 11.31 19.08
CA ALA A 20 17.52 11.51 20.48
C ALA A 20 16.38 12.26 21.18
N GLU A 21 16.23 12.04 22.48
CA GLU A 21 15.27 12.76 23.33
C GLU A 21 15.37 14.28 23.17
N ALA A 22 16.58 14.85 23.12
CA ALA A 22 16.77 16.28 22.95
C ALA A 22 16.27 16.81 21.60
N GLU A 23 16.36 16.00 20.55
CA GLU A 23 15.87 16.35 19.20
C GLU A 23 14.34 16.34 19.18
N LEU A 24 13.74 15.27 19.70
CA LEU A 24 12.28 15.13 19.80
C LEU A 24 11.67 16.21 20.70
N ALA A 25 12.25 16.45 21.88
CA ALA A 25 11.76 17.46 22.81
C ALA A 25 11.86 18.89 22.25
N ARG A 26 12.94 19.20 21.52
CA ARG A 26 13.14 20.52 20.91
C ARG A 26 12.14 20.78 19.77
N PHE A 27 11.91 19.78 18.92
CA PHE A 27 11.13 19.95 17.70
C PHE A 27 9.68 19.43 17.81
N GLY A 28 9.28 18.89 18.96
CA GLY A 28 7.96 18.32 19.20
C GLY A 28 6.83 19.32 19.48
N SER A 29 7.13 20.62 19.54
CA SER A 29 6.11 21.65 19.75
C SER A 29 5.42 22.03 18.44
N PRO A 30 4.09 22.21 18.41
CA PRO A 30 3.35 22.63 17.21
C PRO A 30 3.70 24.05 16.74
N HIS A 31 4.47 24.80 17.53
CA HIS A 31 4.91 26.17 17.22
C HIS A 31 6.29 26.24 16.56
N VAL A 32 6.94 25.10 16.36
CA VAL A 32 8.26 25.04 15.73
C VAL A 32 8.12 25.29 14.23
N ASN A 33 9.03 26.08 13.68
CA ASN A 33 9.09 26.32 12.25
C ASN A 33 9.49 25.02 11.52
N LYS A 34 8.58 24.47 10.73
CA LYS A 34 8.79 23.21 9.98
C LYS A 34 10.05 23.23 9.11
N LYS A 35 10.40 24.40 8.55
CA LYS A 35 11.61 24.55 7.74
C LYS A 35 12.88 24.33 8.57
N GLU A 36 12.91 24.86 9.78
CA GLU A 36 14.07 24.71 10.69
C GLU A 36 14.27 23.25 11.10
N VAL A 37 13.19 22.50 11.34
CA VAL A 37 13.26 21.06 11.68
C VAL A 37 13.99 20.29 10.58
N GLY A 38 13.59 20.47 9.33
CA GLY A 38 14.21 19.79 8.19
C GLY A 38 15.68 20.19 7.99
N GLU A 39 15.98 21.49 8.09
CA GLU A 39 17.35 22.01 7.93
C GLU A 39 18.31 21.54 9.02
N GLU A 40 17.85 21.41 10.27
CA GLU A 40 18.69 21.01 11.40
C GLU A 40 18.82 19.49 11.56
N LEU A 41 17.75 18.73 11.30
CA LEU A 41 17.77 17.27 11.48
C LEU A 41 18.31 16.51 10.26
N GLU A 42 18.18 17.04 9.04
CA GLU A 42 18.72 16.39 7.85
C GLU A 42 20.23 16.04 8.00
N PRO A 43 21.13 16.96 8.43
CA PRO A 43 22.54 16.62 8.62
C PRO A 43 22.78 15.59 9.73
N VAL A 44 21.95 15.57 10.77
CA VAL A 44 22.04 14.59 11.87
C VAL A 44 21.67 13.19 11.35
N ILE A 45 20.54 13.09 10.64
CA ILE A 45 20.07 11.84 10.04
C ILE A 45 21.12 11.32 9.05
N ARG A 46 21.65 12.16 8.15
CA ARG A 46 22.72 11.78 7.22
C ARG A 46 23.97 11.24 7.92
N ARG A 47 24.37 11.84 9.04
CA ARG A 47 25.52 11.36 9.80
C ARG A 47 25.27 9.97 10.39
N ARG A 48 24.08 9.76 10.97
CA ARG A 48 23.67 8.50 11.62
C ARG A 48 23.32 7.39 10.62
N THR A 49 22.97 7.75 9.40
CA THR A 49 22.63 6.81 8.30
C THR A 49 23.75 6.66 7.27
N SER A 50 24.98 7.01 7.66
CA SER A 50 26.17 6.91 6.79
C SER A 50 26.49 5.48 6.34
N SER A 51 25.96 4.47 7.02
CA SER A 51 25.96 3.07 6.60
C SER A 51 24.53 2.56 6.49
N ALA A 52 24.24 1.87 5.39
CA ALA A 52 22.95 1.23 5.18
C ALA A 52 22.83 -0.03 6.04
N GLN A 53 21.62 -0.30 6.52
CA GLN A 53 21.26 -1.56 7.18
C GLN A 53 21.13 -2.69 6.17
N ALA A 54 20.68 -2.38 4.95
CA ALA A 54 20.65 -3.32 3.83
C ALA A 54 20.83 -2.58 2.50
N GLU A 55 21.53 -3.22 1.57
CA GLU A 55 21.65 -2.79 0.16
C GLU A 55 21.52 -4.02 -0.73
N LEU A 56 20.58 -3.96 -1.68
CA LEU A 56 20.20 -5.10 -2.52
C LEU A 56 19.90 -4.60 -3.93
N ASP A 57 20.21 -5.41 -4.93
CA ASP A 57 19.66 -5.27 -6.26
C ASP A 57 18.58 -6.35 -6.42
N LEU A 58 17.34 -5.91 -6.66
CA LEU A 58 16.16 -6.75 -6.77
C LEU A 58 15.62 -6.69 -8.19
N GLN A 59 15.02 -7.79 -8.65
CA GLN A 59 14.38 -7.86 -9.96
C GLN A 59 12.91 -8.17 -9.80
N PHE A 60 12.07 -7.28 -10.32
CA PHE A 60 10.61 -7.45 -10.34
C PHE A 60 10.17 -7.75 -11.77
N SER A 61 9.19 -8.64 -11.93
CA SER A 61 8.56 -8.83 -13.24
C SER A 61 7.51 -7.76 -13.48
N ARG A 62 7.28 -7.39 -14.75
CA ARG A 62 6.17 -6.50 -15.13
C ARG A 62 4.82 -7.02 -14.60
N SER A 63 4.59 -8.32 -14.70
CA SER A 63 3.37 -8.99 -14.23
C SER A 63 3.16 -8.77 -12.73
N GLN A 64 4.22 -8.87 -11.92
CA GLN A 64 4.14 -8.60 -10.49
C GLN A 64 3.69 -7.16 -10.21
N ILE A 65 4.20 -6.17 -10.93
CA ILE A 65 3.82 -4.76 -10.74
C ILE A 65 2.37 -4.52 -11.13
N ILE A 66 1.91 -5.12 -12.23
CA ILE A 66 0.50 -5.05 -12.66
C ILE A 66 -0.41 -5.69 -11.60
N CYS A 67 -0.01 -6.84 -11.03
CA CYS A 67 -0.74 -7.50 -9.96
C CYS A 67 -0.80 -6.65 -8.67
N ALA A 68 0.32 -6.07 -8.27
CA ALA A 68 0.45 -5.24 -7.07
C ALA A 68 -0.35 -3.92 -7.14
N ASN A 69 -0.51 -3.38 -8.36
CA ASN A 69 -1.31 -2.19 -8.66
C ASN A 69 -2.82 -2.35 -8.33
N GLU A 70 -3.34 -3.58 -8.23
CA GLU A 70 -4.74 -3.80 -7.86
C GLU A 70 -4.99 -3.66 -6.34
N VAL A 71 -3.94 -3.61 -5.52
CA VAL A 71 -4.06 -3.70 -4.05
C VAL A 71 -3.42 -2.52 -3.33
N PHE A 72 -2.16 -2.21 -3.64
CA PHE A 72 -1.39 -1.22 -2.88
C PHE A 72 -1.69 0.24 -3.19
N PRO A 73 -1.94 0.68 -4.44
CA PRO A 73 -2.11 2.09 -4.72
C PRO A 73 -3.55 2.57 -4.49
N GLU A 74 -3.75 3.86 -4.16
CA GLU A 74 -5.11 4.40 -3.92
C GLU A 74 -5.83 4.59 -5.25
N SER A 75 -5.08 5.12 -6.20
CA SER A 75 -5.49 5.26 -7.58
C SER A 75 -4.99 4.05 -8.35
N VAL A 76 -5.89 3.31 -8.99
CA VAL A 76 -5.51 2.19 -9.86
C VAL A 76 -5.29 2.75 -11.26
N SER A 77 -4.07 2.66 -11.78
CA SER A 77 -3.78 2.88 -13.20
C SER A 77 -4.04 1.59 -13.98
N ALA A 78 -4.41 1.66 -15.26
CA ALA A 78 -4.65 0.43 -16.04
C ALA A 78 -3.35 -0.38 -16.19
N ASP A 79 -2.26 0.29 -16.59
CA ASP A 79 -0.88 -0.18 -16.62
C ASP A 79 0.04 1.02 -16.27
N PRO A 80 0.52 1.15 -15.02
CA PRO A 80 1.35 2.29 -14.62
C PRO A 80 2.70 2.30 -15.35
N LEU A 81 3.21 1.15 -15.81
CA LEU A 81 4.49 1.08 -16.51
C LEU A 81 4.33 1.53 -17.96
N ALA A 82 3.27 1.10 -18.66
CA ALA A 82 3.00 1.58 -20.02
C ALA A 82 2.71 3.08 -20.06
N ASP A 83 1.99 3.61 -19.06
CA ASP A 83 1.76 5.05 -18.93
C ASP A 83 3.09 5.82 -18.79
N LEU A 84 4.09 5.23 -18.14
CA LEU A 84 5.42 5.80 -17.98
C LEU A 84 6.30 5.60 -19.23
N GLU A 85 6.17 4.51 -19.99
CA GLU A 85 6.94 4.27 -21.24
C GLU A 85 6.75 5.38 -22.27
N ILE A 86 5.54 5.92 -22.36
CA ILE A 86 5.23 7.05 -23.23
C ILE A 86 5.51 8.41 -22.56
N TRP A 87 6.00 8.45 -21.31
CA TRP A 87 6.17 9.65 -20.50
C TRP A 87 6.97 10.73 -21.23
N ASP A 88 8.08 10.38 -21.89
CA ASP A 88 8.93 11.35 -22.56
C ASP A 88 8.22 12.05 -23.72
N GLU A 89 7.28 11.36 -24.38
CA GLU A 89 6.41 11.95 -25.41
C GLU A 89 5.41 12.96 -24.82
N TRP A 90 5.07 12.84 -23.53
CA TRP A 90 4.15 13.74 -22.83
C TRP A 90 4.84 14.84 -22.03
N ARG A 91 6.03 14.58 -21.47
CA ARG A 91 6.79 15.49 -20.61
C ARG A 91 7.20 16.77 -21.33
N GLN A 92 7.50 16.66 -22.63
CA GLN A 92 7.85 17.80 -23.48
C GLN A 92 6.68 18.78 -23.72
N SER A 93 5.49 18.49 -23.19
CA SER A 93 4.36 19.42 -23.00
C SER A 93 3.77 20.07 -24.25
N ILE A 94 4.16 19.68 -25.47
CA ILE A 94 3.40 19.91 -26.70
C ILE A 94 3.62 18.71 -27.63
N ARG A 95 2.61 17.83 -27.76
CA ARG A 95 2.57 16.89 -28.89
C ARG A 95 2.12 17.70 -30.10
N GLN A 96 3.06 18.05 -30.98
CA GLN A 96 2.73 18.62 -32.29
C GLN A 96 2.33 17.47 -33.19
N PHE A 97 1.05 17.42 -33.57
CA PHE A 97 0.63 16.50 -34.61
C PHE A 97 1.30 16.93 -35.93
N PRO A 98 1.94 16.02 -36.67
CA PRO A 98 2.44 16.36 -38.00
C PRO A 98 1.26 16.87 -38.84
N PHE A 99 1.44 18.02 -39.51
CA PHE A 99 0.47 18.74 -40.34
C PHE A 99 -0.29 17.87 -41.39
N PRO A 100 -1.27 18.45 -42.09
CA PRO A 100 -2.69 18.10 -42.03
C PRO A 100 -2.99 16.72 -42.67
N GLY A 101 -3.04 15.68 -41.85
CA GLY A 101 -3.59 14.36 -42.19
C GLY A 101 -4.83 14.05 -41.37
N LEU A 102 -5.27 12.78 -41.37
CA LEU A 102 -6.50 12.19 -40.79
C LEU A 102 -7.02 12.69 -39.42
N TYR A 103 -6.24 13.46 -38.65
CA TYR A 103 -6.62 14.10 -37.38
C TYR A 103 -7.02 15.59 -37.50
N ALA A 104 -6.92 16.18 -38.70
CA ALA A 104 -7.40 17.53 -39.03
C ALA A 104 -8.88 17.83 -38.66
N PRO A 105 -9.83 16.87 -38.64
CA PRO A 105 -11.22 17.16 -38.26
C PRO A 105 -11.40 17.62 -36.82
N LEU A 106 -10.43 17.36 -35.94
CA LEU A 106 -10.53 17.66 -34.50
C LEU A 106 -10.02 19.07 -34.16
N GLN A 107 -9.35 19.78 -35.09
CA GLN A 107 -8.74 21.11 -34.86
C GLN A 107 -7.82 21.20 -33.62
N ILE A 108 -7.26 20.08 -33.17
CA ILE A 108 -6.31 20.05 -32.04
C ILE A 108 -4.91 20.21 -32.60
N SER A 109 -4.37 21.43 -32.59
CA SER A 109 -2.98 21.70 -32.97
C SER A 109 -1.99 21.36 -31.86
N GLU A 110 -2.46 21.38 -30.61
CA GLU A 110 -1.66 21.16 -29.41
C GLU A 110 -2.50 20.44 -28.35
N GLN A 111 -1.92 19.42 -27.71
CA GLN A 111 -2.50 18.77 -26.53
C GLN A 111 -1.56 18.98 -25.34
N LYS A 112 -2.08 19.58 -24.26
CA LYS A 112 -1.34 19.71 -22.99
C LYS A 112 -1.07 18.33 -22.39
N GLY A 113 0.09 18.19 -21.72
CA GLY A 113 0.51 16.94 -21.09
C GLY A 113 -0.53 16.35 -20.13
N LYS A 114 -0.59 15.02 -20.04
CA LYS A 114 -1.58 14.33 -19.20
C LYS A 114 -1.18 14.32 -17.72
N SER A 115 -2.14 14.60 -16.84
CA SER A 115 -2.01 14.42 -15.37
C SER A 115 -1.85 12.95 -14.94
N THR A 116 -2.24 12.00 -15.79
CA THR A 116 -2.09 10.55 -15.52
C THR A 116 -0.65 10.14 -15.27
N SER A 117 0.28 10.84 -15.89
CA SER A 117 1.70 10.63 -15.77
C SER A 117 2.15 10.80 -14.29
N THR A 118 1.89 11.97 -13.68
CA THR A 118 2.22 12.23 -12.27
C THR A 118 1.53 11.25 -11.32
N THR A 119 0.33 10.79 -11.68
CA THR A 119 -0.37 9.73 -10.94
C THR A 119 0.37 8.41 -11.03
N SER A 120 0.81 7.97 -12.21
CA SER A 120 1.53 6.70 -12.39
C SER A 120 2.88 6.64 -11.66
N VAL A 121 3.57 7.78 -11.51
CA VAL A 121 4.77 7.88 -10.65
C VAL A 121 4.42 7.57 -9.19
N GLY A 122 3.40 8.24 -8.66
CA GLY A 122 2.92 8.01 -7.28
C GLY A 122 2.47 6.57 -7.06
N VAL A 123 1.68 6.03 -8.01
CA VAL A 123 1.21 4.64 -8.01
C VAL A 123 2.37 3.65 -7.94
N LEU A 124 3.41 3.84 -8.75
CA LEU A 124 4.58 2.97 -8.73
C LEU A 124 5.32 3.04 -7.37
N GLY A 125 5.38 4.23 -6.76
CA GLY A 125 5.89 4.40 -5.40
C GLY A 125 5.12 3.60 -4.37
N GLU A 126 3.80 3.72 -4.34
CA GLU A 126 2.92 2.95 -3.44
C GLU A 126 3.06 1.44 -3.64
N ILE A 127 3.21 0.98 -4.90
CA ILE A 127 3.46 -0.44 -5.22
C ILE A 127 4.79 -0.91 -4.60
N MET A 128 5.88 -0.18 -4.82
CA MET A 128 7.20 -0.56 -4.28
C MET A 128 7.20 -0.53 -2.75
N ALA A 129 6.60 0.51 -2.16
CA ALA A 129 6.43 0.62 -0.72
C ALA A 129 5.68 -0.60 -0.16
N GLY A 130 4.57 -0.99 -0.78
CA GLY A 130 3.77 -2.16 -0.39
C GLY A 130 4.51 -3.50 -0.52
N LEU A 131 5.15 -3.75 -1.66
CA LEU A 131 5.86 -5.01 -1.94
C LEU A 131 7.08 -5.22 -1.03
N LEU A 132 7.88 -4.18 -0.80
CA LEU A 132 9.06 -4.30 0.07
C LEU A 132 8.64 -4.36 1.54
N SER A 133 7.73 -3.50 1.98
CA SER A 133 7.30 -3.48 3.39
C SER A 133 6.64 -4.79 3.83
N GLN A 134 5.85 -5.42 2.95
CA GLN A 134 5.24 -6.70 3.28
C GLN A 134 6.29 -7.82 3.48
N ALA A 135 7.48 -7.68 2.89
CA ALA A 135 8.55 -8.67 2.96
C ALA A 135 9.36 -8.55 4.26
N TYR A 136 9.45 -7.34 4.82
CA TYR A 136 10.34 -7.06 5.96
C TYR A 136 9.66 -6.47 7.20
N ILE A 137 8.75 -5.50 7.05
CA ILE A 137 8.13 -4.83 8.21
C ILE A 137 7.14 -5.77 8.88
N SER A 138 6.20 -6.31 8.10
CA SER A 138 5.17 -7.24 8.55
C SER A 138 4.49 -7.86 7.33
N PRO A 139 4.04 -9.13 7.38
CA PRO A 139 3.36 -9.74 6.24
C PRO A 139 2.04 -9.04 5.91
N TRP A 140 1.43 -8.30 6.84
CA TRP A 140 0.09 -7.75 6.65
C TRP A 140 0.07 -6.24 6.82
N VAL A 141 -0.46 -5.55 5.80
CA VAL A 141 -0.97 -4.19 5.99
C VAL A 141 -2.23 -4.31 6.85
N ILE A 142 -2.19 -3.79 8.08
CA ILE A 142 -3.33 -3.88 9.01
C ILE A 142 -4.39 -2.82 8.69
N VAL A 143 -3.92 -1.64 8.29
CA VAL A 143 -4.73 -0.45 7.98
C VAL A 143 -4.09 0.27 6.81
N ARG A 144 -4.95 0.76 5.90
CA ARG A 144 -4.58 1.56 4.74
C ARG A 144 -5.41 2.85 4.73
N PRO A 145 -4.95 3.94 5.36
CA PRO A 145 -5.66 5.21 5.39
C PRO A 145 -5.78 5.82 3.99
N ILE A 146 -7.01 5.95 3.49
CA ILE A 146 -7.26 6.50 2.15
C ILE A 146 -7.27 8.04 2.22
N LYS A 147 -6.49 8.72 1.36
CA LYS A 147 -6.31 10.18 1.33
C LYS A 147 -5.80 10.80 2.63
N ARG A 148 -5.09 10.01 3.45
CA ARG A 148 -4.60 10.43 4.76
C ARG A 148 -3.22 9.83 5.00
N TRP A 149 -2.40 10.54 5.75
CA TRP A 149 -1.13 10.01 6.23
C TRP A 149 -1.37 9.01 7.39
N PRO A 150 -0.56 7.93 7.50
CA PRO A 150 0.38 7.43 6.49
C PRO A 150 -0.33 6.57 5.43
N ASP A 151 0.33 6.24 4.32
CA ASP A 151 -0.22 5.33 3.30
C ASP A 151 -0.50 3.91 3.82
N PHE A 152 0.43 3.35 4.61
CA PHE A 152 0.32 2.00 5.16
C PHE A 152 0.62 1.98 6.65
N ILE A 153 -0.15 1.19 7.39
CA ILE A 153 0.13 0.88 8.79
C ILE A 153 0.27 -0.63 8.95
N PHE A 154 1.33 -1.02 9.64
CA PHE A 154 1.65 -2.40 10.00
C PHE A 154 1.69 -2.58 11.51
N LEU A 155 1.43 -3.80 11.98
CA LEU A 155 1.91 -4.23 13.29
C LEU A 155 3.29 -4.86 13.08
N HIS A 156 4.31 -4.18 13.58
CA HIS A 156 5.72 -4.56 13.51
C HIS A 156 6.14 -5.31 14.79
N GLN A 157 7.40 -5.77 14.83
CA GLN A 157 7.98 -6.51 15.94
C GLN A 157 7.81 -5.76 17.27
N GLN A 158 7.70 -6.55 18.35
CA GLN A 158 7.54 -6.05 19.72
C GLN A 158 6.25 -5.25 19.93
N ASP A 159 5.16 -5.63 19.24
CA ASP A 159 3.84 -5.01 19.45
C ASP A 159 3.82 -3.50 19.16
N ARG A 160 4.68 -3.05 18.24
CA ARG A 160 4.78 -1.65 17.82
C ARG A 160 4.17 -1.45 16.45
N TYR A 161 3.53 -0.32 16.22
CA TYR A 161 3.02 0.01 14.89
C TYR A 161 4.12 0.63 14.02
N ALA A 162 4.13 0.28 12.74
CA ALA A 162 4.98 0.93 11.74
C ALA A 162 4.10 1.73 10.78
N PHE A 163 4.38 3.03 10.68
CA PHE A 163 3.66 3.98 9.87
C PHE A 163 4.51 4.28 8.65
N LEU A 164 4.10 3.82 7.47
CA LEU A 164 4.86 3.92 6.24
C LEU A 164 4.19 4.88 5.26
N GLU A 165 4.94 5.91 4.87
CA GLU A 165 4.54 6.87 3.84
C GLU A 165 5.40 6.66 2.58
N SER A 166 4.76 6.72 1.41
CA SER A 166 5.40 6.58 0.11
C SER A 166 5.55 7.94 -0.59
N LYS A 167 6.72 8.18 -1.17
CA LYS A 167 6.99 9.30 -2.07
C LYS A 167 7.71 8.79 -3.31
N ALA A 168 7.28 9.25 -4.48
CA ALA A 168 7.91 8.90 -5.74
C ALA A 168 8.18 10.12 -6.61
N TYR A 169 9.25 10.04 -7.39
CA TYR A 169 9.70 11.13 -8.25
C TYR A 169 10.53 10.57 -9.42
N THR A 170 10.72 11.39 -10.46
CA THR A 170 11.61 11.07 -11.58
C THR A 170 12.99 11.63 -11.33
N GLY A 171 14.02 10.94 -11.84
CA GLY A 171 15.42 11.12 -11.47
C GLY A 171 15.89 12.56 -11.28
N THR A 172 16.63 12.78 -10.20
CA THR A 172 17.39 14.01 -9.99
C THR A 172 18.82 13.72 -10.45
N ASN A 173 19.40 14.52 -11.34
CA ASN A 173 20.76 14.29 -11.89
C ASN A 173 21.87 14.50 -10.83
N LEU A 174 21.72 13.96 -9.63
CA LEU A 174 22.61 14.14 -8.50
C LEU A 174 23.57 12.95 -8.45
N SER A 175 24.79 13.19 -8.92
CA SER A 175 25.88 12.21 -8.89
C SER A 175 26.74 12.41 -7.63
N GLY A 176 26.95 11.32 -6.88
CA GLY A 176 27.90 11.24 -5.76
C GLY A 176 27.36 11.66 -4.38
N GLY A 177 27.86 10.97 -3.35
CA GLY A 177 27.59 11.27 -1.93
C GLY A 177 26.62 10.31 -1.24
N HIS A 178 26.04 10.76 -0.13
CA HIS A 178 25.10 9.99 0.70
C HIS A 178 23.83 9.64 -0.08
N VAL A 179 23.25 8.44 0.11
CA VAL A 179 22.09 7.97 -0.68
C VAL A 179 20.88 8.92 -0.62
N LEU A 180 20.62 9.54 0.55
CA LEU A 180 19.59 10.58 0.71
C LEU A 180 19.80 11.84 -0.16
N ASN A 181 20.92 11.98 -0.87
CA ASN A 181 21.11 13.05 -1.86
C ASN A 181 20.21 12.88 -3.08
N SER A 182 19.80 11.66 -3.42
CA SER A 182 18.91 11.42 -4.58
C SER A 182 17.47 11.87 -4.33
N ILE A 183 17.11 12.14 -3.07
CA ILE A 183 15.76 12.54 -2.68
C ILE A 183 15.62 14.06 -2.78
N PRO A 184 14.57 14.59 -3.43
CA PRO A 184 14.28 16.02 -3.42
C PRO A 184 14.24 16.58 -2.00
N ARG A 185 15.06 17.60 -1.73
CA ARG A 185 15.25 18.13 -0.37
C ARG A 185 13.95 18.56 0.31
N ALA A 186 13.04 19.20 -0.43
CA ALA A 186 11.73 19.60 0.09
C ALA A 186 10.91 18.40 0.57
N THR A 187 10.91 17.31 -0.20
CA THR A 187 10.22 16.06 0.15
C THR A 187 10.85 15.41 1.38
N LEU A 188 12.19 15.33 1.45
CA LEU A 188 12.88 14.79 2.62
C LEU A 188 12.57 15.60 3.89
N HIS A 189 12.57 16.93 3.78
CA HIS A 189 12.27 17.83 4.91
C HIS A 189 10.83 17.66 5.42
N GLU A 190 9.87 17.58 4.52
CA GLU A 190 8.47 17.30 4.87
C GLU A 190 8.34 16.00 5.66
N CYS A 191 8.95 14.91 5.16
CA CYS A 191 8.95 13.62 5.82
C CYS A 191 9.62 13.67 7.22
N ILE A 192 10.75 14.36 7.35
CA ILE A 192 11.42 14.52 8.66
C ILE A 192 10.51 15.24 9.66
N VAL A 193 9.84 16.31 9.24
CA VAL A 193 8.88 17.05 10.07
C VAL A 193 7.75 16.15 10.53
N ASP A 194 7.16 15.39 9.61
CA ASP A 194 6.07 14.47 9.94
C ASP A 194 6.52 13.39 10.92
N ALA A 195 7.71 12.80 10.72
CA ALA A 195 8.24 11.81 11.65
C ALA A 195 8.43 12.37 13.06
N VAL A 196 8.99 13.57 13.20
CA VAL A 196 9.17 14.21 14.51
C VAL A 196 7.83 14.42 15.21
N HIS A 197 6.81 14.93 14.50
CA HIS A 197 5.49 15.12 15.09
C HIS A 197 4.88 13.80 15.55
N GLN A 198 5.03 12.74 14.76
CA GLN A 198 4.39 11.46 15.01
C GLN A 198 5.10 10.72 16.15
N LEU A 199 6.44 10.74 16.18
CA LEU A 199 7.23 10.19 17.29
C LEU A 199 7.07 10.98 18.59
N ASN A 200 6.75 12.27 18.53
CA ASN A 200 6.40 13.05 19.72
C ASN A 200 4.99 12.72 20.23
N ALA A 201 4.03 12.51 19.32
CA ALA A 201 2.67 12.13 19.68
C ALA A 201 2.61 10.71 20.26
N ASP A 202 3.37 9.78 19.68
CA ASP A 202 3.50 8.41 20.15
C ASP A 202 4.92 7.87 19.87
N PRO A 203 5.80 7.76 20.88
CA PRO A 203 7.16 7.27 20.66
C PRO A 203 7.26 5.75 20.50
N PHE A 204 6.16 5.02 20.68
CA PHE A 204 6.11 3.57 20.53
C PHE A 204 5.92 3.13 19.07
N ILE A 205 5.59 4.06 18.16
CA ILE A 205 5.58 3.76 16.73
C ILE A 205 6.99 3.82 16.14
N SER A 206 7.13 3.20 14.97
CA SER A 206 8.23 3.46 14.04
C SER A 206 7.68 4.20 12.81
N VAL A 207 8.38 5.24 12.36
CA VAL A 207 7.98 5.99 11.16
C VAL A 207 8.90 5.60 10.01
N TRP A 208 8.31 5.20 8.89
CA TRP A 208 9.01 4.72 7.71
C TRP A 208 8.66 5.60 6.52
N PHE A 209 9.66 5.85 5.66
CA PHE A 209 9.44 6.52 4.38
C PHE A 209 10.01 5.68 3.24
N SER A 210 9.19 5.41 2.24
CA SER A 210 9.61 4.87 0.93
C SER A 210 9.89 6.02 -0.01
N PHE A 211 11.11 6.11 -0.54
CA PHE A 211 11.43 7.05 -1.61
C PHE A 211 11.74 6.27 -2.88
N THR A 212 10.84 6.30 -3.84
CA THR A 212 10.99 5.62 -5.14
C THR A 212 11.40 6.61 -6.22
N GLU A 213 12.64 6.52 -6.68
CA GLU A 213 13.16 7.26 -7.83
C GLU A 213 13.04 6.41 -9.10
N ILE A 214 12.35 6.93 -10.11
CA ILE A 214 12.39 6.38 -11.47
C ILE A 214 13.64 6.94 -12.15
N ARG A 215 14.67 6.09 -12.29
CA ARG A 215 15.95 6.48 -12.91
C ARG A 215 15.90 6.38 -14.42
N GLN A 216 15.34 5.29 -14.91
CA GLN A 216 15.24 4.98 -16.33
C GLN A 216 13.95 4.19 -16.59
N ILE A 217 13.39 4.37 -17.77
CA ILE A 217 12.12 3.76 -18.19
C ILE A 217 12.36 2.63 -19.19
N ASP A 218 13.36 2.74 -20.07
CA ASP A 218 13.74 1.68 -21.00
C ASP A 218 15.28 1.49 -21.05
N PRO A 219 15.82 0.39 -20.49
CA PRO A 219 15.15 -0.56 -19.59
C PRO A 219 14.68 0.11 -18.29
N PHE A 220 13.65 -0.44 -17.65
CA PHE A 220 13.12 0.09 -16.40
C PHE A 220 14.13 -0.11 -15.25
N GLN A 221 14.56 1.01 -14.66
CA GLN A 221 15.45 1.02 -13.50
C GLN A 221 14.92 1.97 -12.42
N LEU A 222 14.78 1.45 -11.22
CA LEU A 222 14.31 2.19 -10.06
C LEU A 222 15.37 2.20 -8.96
N SER A 223 15.33 3.23 -8.13
CA SER A 223 16.03 3.26 -6.85
C SER A 223 15.02 3.48 -5.75
N VAL A 224 15.00 2.58 -4.76
CA VAL A 224 14.09 2.66 -3.62
C VAL A 224 14.90 2.80 -2.34
N VAL A 225 14.66 3.88 -1.59
CA VAL A 225 15.28 4.10 -0.28
C VAL A 225 14.21 4.00 0.78
N PHE A 226 14.38 3.09 1.74
CA PHE A 226 13.64 3.12 3.00
C PHE A 226 14.43 3.87 4.05
N LEU A 227 13.80 4.87 4.66
CA LEU A 227 14.29 5.55 5.85
C LEU A 227 13.36 5.23 7.01
N GLU A 228 13.88 4.49 7.99
CA GLU A 228 13.24 4.21 9.26
C GLU A 228 13.70 5.22 10.32
N LEU A 229 12.74 5.89 10.96
CA LEU A 229 12.95 6.82 12.06
C LEU A 229 12.25 6.33 13.32
N ASN A 230 13.01 6.24 14.41
CA ASN A 230 12.55 5.75 15.70
C ASN A 230 12.82 6.77 16.81
N ALA A 231 11.98 6.82 17.84
CA ALA A 231 12.33 7.44 19.10
C ALA A 231 13.30 6.56 19.88
N ASN A 232 14.24 7.16 20.62
CA ASN A 232 15.11 6.39 21.50
C ASN A 232 14.36 5.84 22.73
N ASP A 233 14.91 4.83 23.39
CA ASP A 233 14.28 4.17 24.55
C ASP A 233 14.15 5.11 25.76
N ALA A 234 15.08 6.05 25.92
CA ALA A 234 15.01 7.06 26.99
C ALA A 234 13.73 7.89 26.88
N PHE A 235 13.36 8.33 25.67
CA PHE A 235 12.14 9.09 25.43
C PHE A 235 10.87 8.23 25.59
N ARG A 236 10.91 6.96 25.14
CA ARG A 236 9.79 6.01 25.31
C ARG A 236 9.47 5.73 26.76
N SER A 237 10.48 5.53 27.61
CA SER A 237 10.29 5.14 29.01
C SER A 237 9.52 6.18 29.85
N GLN A 238 9.39 7.41 29.36
CA GLN A 238 8.66 8.50 29.99
C GLN A 238 7.19 8.59 29.56
N ARG A 239 6.71 7.69 28.69
CA ARG A 239 5.37 7.75 28.07
C ARG A 239 4.59 6.45 28.26
N LYS A 240 3.27 6.52 28.22
CA LYS A 240 2.37 5.35 28.19
C LYS A 240 2.12 4.96 26.73
N GLN A 241 2.21 3.66 26.43
CA GLN A 241 1.81 3.11 25.14
C GLN A 241 0.28 3.12 25.01
N PHE A 242 -0.21 3.44 23.82
CA PHE A 242 -1.63 3.36 23.46
C PHE A 242 -1.77 2.91 22.00
N VAL A 243 -2.99 2.65 21.54
CA VAL A 243 -3.23 2.38 20.12
C VAL A 243 -3.47 3.70 19.38
N PRO A 244 -2.67 4.04 18.36
CA PRO A 244 -2.84 5.28 17.62
C PRO A 244 -4.25 5.44 17.03
N GLN A 245 -4.76 6.68 17.01
CA GLN A 245 -6.10 6.97 16.52
C GLN A 245 -6.31 6.57 15.04
N ALA A 246 -5.25 6.65 14.22
CA ALA A 246 -5.25 6.20 12.83
C ALA A 246 -5.51 4.69 12.73
N VAL A 247 -4.89 3.90 13.62
CA VAL A 247 -5.12 2.44 13.73
C VAL A 247 -6.57 2.17 14.10
N VAL A 248 -7.06 2.77 15.19
CA VAL A 248 -8.45 2.59 15.65
C VAL A 248 -9.45 2.88 14.52
N THR A 249 -9.28 4.01 13.83
CA THR A 249 -10.16 4.42 12.74
C THR A 249 -10.12 3.42 11.59
N GLY A 250 -8.92 3.02 11.17
CA GLY A 250 -8.76 2.08 10.06
C GLY A 250 -9.26 0.67 10.37
N LEU A 251 -9.06 0.18 11.60
CA LEU A 251 -9.61 -1.10 12.04
C LEU A 251 -11.14 -1.08 12.05
N SER A 252 -11.76 0.03 12.48
CA SER A 252 -13.22 0.22 12.39
C SER A 252 -13.73 0.24 10.94
N GLU A 253 -13.04 0.92 10.03
CA GLU A 253 -13.39 0.97 8.61
C GLU A 253 -13.27 -0.42 7.95
N ARG A 254 -12.22 -1.16 8.30
CA ARG A 254 -12.00 -2.53 7.85
C ARG A 254 -13.07 -3.49 8.39
N ALA A 255 -13.37 -3.43 9.69
CA ALA A 255 -14.41 -4.25 10.30
C ALA A 255 -15.80 -3.95 9.72
N ALA A 256 -16.14 -2.68 9.51
CA ALA A 256 -17.40 -2.28 8.86
C ALA A 256 -17.49 -2.81 7.42
N SER A 257 -16.38 -2.77 6.68
CA SER A 257 -16.31 -3.29 5.30
C SER A 257 -16.45 -4.82 5.27
N ALA A 258 -15.79 -5.53 6.19
CA ALA A 258 -15.89 -6.98 6.31
C ALA A 258 -17.33 -7.41 6.71
N ALA A 259 -17.94 -6.71 7.67
CA ALA A 259 -19.31 -6.95 8.09
C ALA A 259 -20.32 -6.70 6.97
N ALA A 260 -20.13 -5.63 6.19
CA ALA A 260 -20.94 -5.35 5.01
C ALA A 260 -20.76 -6.44 3.93
N GLY A 261 -19.52 -6.87 3.68
CA GLY A 261 -19.21 -7.97 2.77
C GLY A 261 -19.90 -9.28 3.17
N ARG A 262 -19.76 -9.70 4.43
CA ARG A 262 -20.43 -10.89 4.96
C ARG A 262 -21.94 -10.79 4.82
N ALA A 263 -22.51 -9.67 5.23
CA ALA A 263 -23.94 -9.44 5.11
C ALA A 263 -24.41 -9.58 3.65
N LEU A 264 -23.61 -9.16 2.66
CA LEU A 264 -23.93 -9.34 1.24
C LEU A 264 -23.82 -10.80 0.77
N PHE A 265 -22.80 -11.55 1.22
CA PHE A 265 -22.49 -12.88 0.69
C PHE A 265 -23.20 -14.04 1.40
N ASP A 266 -23.61 -13.90 2.67
CA ASP A 266 -24.31 -14.94 3.44
C ASP A 266 -25.71 -15.28 2.89
N VAL A 267 -26.27 -14.49 1.95
CA VAL A 267 -27.63 -14.68 1.41
C VAL A 267 -27.67 -15.41 0.06
N SER A 268 -26.53 -15.95 -0.38
CA SER A 268 -26.41 -16.65 -1.67
C SER A 268 -27.14 -18.01 -1.74
N SER A 269 -27.94 -18.38 -0.74
CA SER A 269 -28.90 -19.50 -0.79
C SER A 269 -30.29 -19.11 -1.32
N VAL A 270 -30.60 -17.82 -1.54
CA VAL A 270 -31.92 -17.38 -2.02
C VAL A 270 -31.76 -16.34 -3.15
N GLY A 271 -32.11 -16.75 -4.38
CA GLY A 271 -32.38 -15.93 -5.57
C GLY A 271 -31.80 -14.50 -5.61
N SER A 272 -30.74 -14.33 -6.40
CA SER A 272 -29.93 -13.12 -6.65
C SER A 272 -30.67 -11.82 -7.03
N ALA A 273 -31.99 -11.82 -7.19
CA ALA A 273 -32.77 -10.68 -7.65
C ALA A 273 -33.38 -9.80 -6.54
N ARG A 274 -33.57 -10.31 -5.31
CA ARG A 274 -34.18 -9.53 -4.19
C ARG A 274 -33.17 -8.87 -3.25
N LEU A 275 -31.89 -9.21 -3.39
CA LEU A 275 -30.82 -8.84 -2.47
C LEU A 275 -30.46 -7.34 -2.43
N TYR A 276 -30.93 -6.58 -3.42
CA TYR A 276 -30.51 -5.21 -3.65
C TYR A 276 -31.51 -4.15 -3.19
N GLN A 277 -32.64 -4.51 -2.56
CA GLN A 277 -33.74 -3.54 -2.38
C GLN A 277 -33.96 -3.01 -0.95
N ASP A 278 -33.46 -3.66 0.11
CA ASP A 278 -33.68 -3.19 1.48
C ASP A 278 -32.39 -2.78 2.20
N ARG A 279 -32.20 -1.47 2.35
CA ARG A 279 -31.06 -0.85 3.04
C ARG A 279 -31.04 -1.18 4.53
N ASP A 280 -32.21 -1.28 5.13
CA ASP A 280 -32.33 -1.47 6.57
C ASP A 280 -32.07 -2.95 6.92
N ASP A 281 -32.45 -3.87 6.04
CA ASP A 281 -32.05 -5.28 6.15
C ASP A 281 -30.52 -5.44 6.05
N LEU A 282 -29.86 -4.86 5.04
CA LEU A 282 -28.40 -4.93 4.91
C LEU A 282 -27.68 -4.38 6.15
N ARG A 283 -28.15 -3.24 6.69
CA ARG A 283 -27.58 -2.64 7.91
C ARG A 283 -27.82 -3.51 9.13
N SER A 284 -29.01 -4.08 9.26
CA SER A 284 -29.35 -5.00 10.37
C SER A 284 -28.43 -6.22 10.36
N ARG A 285 -28.28 -6.87 9.20
CA ARG A 285 -27.36 -8.02 9.04
C ARG A 285 -25.90 -7.64 9.29
N ALA A 286 -25.45 -6.49 8.76
CA ALA A 286 -24.08 -6.01 9.00
C ALA A 286 -23.83 -5.71 10.48
N ARG A 287 -24.81 -5.17 11.22
CA ARG A 287 -24.70 -5.01 12.69
C ARG A 287 -24.64 -6.35 13.42
N GLN A 288 -25.41 -7.35 12.99
CA GLN A 288 -25.31 -8.69 13.58
C GLN A 288 -23.94 -9.33 13.35
N ALA A 289 -23.29 -9.01 12.22
CA ALA A 289 -21.94 -9.46 11.90
C ALA A 289 -20.83 -8.64 12.57
N SER A 290 -21.07 -7.37 12.96
CA SER A 290 -20.02 -6.42 13.35
C SER A 290 -19.19 -6.90 14.53
N HIS A 291 -19.80 -7.45 15.58
CA HIS A 291 -19.07 -7.97 16.75
C HIS A 291 -18.04 -9.02 16.36
N ARG A 292 -18.43 -10.00 15.54
CA ARG A 292 -17.53 -11.06 15.07
C ARG A 292 -16.40 -10.52 14.20
N GLU A 293 -16.70 -9.56 13.34
CA GLU A 293 -15.71 -8.95 12.46
C GLU A 293 -14.75 -8.03 13.22
N VAL A 294 -15.22 -7.33 14.26
CA VAL A 294 -14.38 -6.55 15.16
C VAL A 294 -13.43 -7.47 15.91
N ASP A 295 -13.92 -8.54 16.54
CA ASP A 295 -13.08 -9.51 17.24
C ASP A 295 -12.02 -10.11 16.28
N SER A 296 -12.45 -10.49 15.07
CA SER A 296 -11.55 -11.05 14.05
C SER A 296 -10.51 -10.05 13.54
N VAL A 297 -10.84 -8.76 13.46
CA VAL A 297 -9.90 -7.73 13.00
C VAL A 297 -8.92 -7.39 14.11
N LEU A 298 -9.35 -7.30 15.37
CA LEU A 298 -8.47 -6.97 16.50
C LEU A 298 -7.46 -8.09 16.79
N GLN A 299 -7.87 -9.34 16.62
CA GLN A 299 -7.00 -10.49 16.83
C GLN A 299 -5.78 -10.44 15.90
N GLY A 300 -4.60 -10.28 16.47
CA GLY A 300 -3.33 -10.23 15.74
C GLY A 300 -3.00 -8.87 15.10
N THR A 301 -3.83 -7.84 15.28
CA THR A 301 -3.49 -6.47 14.83
C THR A 301 -3.37 -5.46 15.97
N VAL A 302 -3.79 -5.83 17.18
CA VAL A 302 -3.68 -5.01 18.38
C VAL A 302 -2.91 -5.80 19.45
N PRO A 303 -1.93 -5.18 20.14
CA PRO A 303 -1.23 -5.79 21.25
C PRO A 303 -2.19 -6.30 22.32
N GLU A 304 -1.95 -7.50 22.86
CA GLU A 304 -2.87 -8.15 23.80
C GLU A 304 -3.15 -7.28 25.05
N SER A 305 -2.12 -6.56 25.51
CA SER A 305 -2.20 -5.62 26.63
C SER A 305 -3.13 -4.42 26.40
N LEU A 306 -3.45 -4.09 25.15
CA LEU A 306 -4.27 -2.92 24.78
C LEU A 306 -5.65 -3.31 24.22
N LEU A 307 -5.92 -4.60 24.03
CA LEU A 307 -7.16 -5.08 23.41
C LEU A 307 -8.42 -4.61 24.15
N GLN A 308 -8.43 -4.74 25.48
CA GLN A 308 -9.59 -4.37 26.29
C GLN A 308 -9.90 -2.87 26.23
N GLU A 309 -8.87 -2.02 26.20
CA GLU A 309 -9.02 -0.57 26.17
C GLU A 309 -9.66 -0.10 24.84
N VAL A 310 -9.39 -0.82 23.74
CA VAL A 310 -9.70 -0.35 22.37
C VAL A 310 -10.93 -1.04 21.76
N ALA A 311 -11.27 -2.25 22.21
CA ALA A 311 -12.36 -3.04 21.61
C ALA A 311 -13.70 -2.29 21.58
N ALA A 312 -14.06 -1.64 22.69
CA ALA A 312 -15.31 -0.88 22.80
C ALA A 312 -15.34 0.32 21.84
N GLU A 313 -14.22 1.02 21.69
CA GLU A 313 -14.12 2.16 20.77
C GLU A 313 -14.23 1.72 19.31
N VAL A 314 -13.50 0.66 18.93
CA VAL A 314 -13.53 0.12 17.57
C VAL A 314 -14.92 -0.37 17.21
N LEU A 315 -15.60 -1.07 18.13
CA LEU A 315 -16.97 -1.53 17.93
C LEU A 315 -17.93 -0.35 17.74
N GLY A 316 -17.93 0.63 18.65
CA GLY A 316 -18.82 1.79 18.57
C GLY A 316 -18.65 2.57 17.27
N ARG A 317 -17.41 2.78 16.80
CA ARG A 317 -17.12 3.40 15.50
C ARG A 317 -17.58 2.54 14.32
N THR A 318 -17.37 1.23 14.39
CA THR A 318 -17.82 0.27 13.36
C THR A 318 -19.34 0.36 13.16
N GLU A 319 -20.12 0.38 14.25
CA GLU A 319 -21.57 0.51 14.19
C GLU A 319 -22.03 1.86 13.61
N GLN A 320 -21.32 2.94 13.95
CA GLN A 320 -21.57 4.26 13.36
C GLN A 320 -21.33 4.26 11.84
N LEU A 321 -20.25 3.62 11.37
CA LEU A 321 -19.95 3.47 9.95
C LEU A 321 -20.98 2.61 9.23
N ILE A 322 -21.42 1.51 9.85
CA ILE A 322 -22.51 0.66 9.32
C ILE A 322 -23.80 1.47 9.18
N GLY A 323 -24.14 2.30 10.17
CA GLY A 323 -25.29 3.20 10.10
C GLY A 323 -25.23 4.20 8.94
N LYS A 324 -24.02 4.54 8.49
CA LYS A 324 -23.76 5.44 7.34
C LYS A 324 -23.64 4.72 6.01
N LEU A 325 -23.73 3.38 5.95
CA LEU A 325 -23.67 2.64 4.69
C LEU A 325 -24.71 3.18 3.71
N LYS A 326 -24.22 3.64 2.56
CA LYS A 326 -25.03 4.03 1.42
C LYS A 326 -25.12 2.84 0.49
N HIS A 327 -26.31 2.59 -0.05
CA HIS A 327 -26.44 1.70 -1.19
C HIS A 327 -25.68 2.35 -2.35
N ARG A 328 -24.65 1.66 -2.87
CA ARG A 328 -23.96 2.07 -4.09
C ARG A 328 -24.40 1.11 -5.19
N GLU A 329 -25.31 1.58 -6.05
CA GLU A 329 -25.73 0.88 -7.26
C GLU A 329 -24.55 0.61 -8.23
N GLU A 330 -23.45 1.34 -8.08
CA GLU A 330 -22.28 1.32 -8.99
C GLU A 330 -21.14 0.39 -8.56
N SER A 331 -21.39 -0.58 -7.67
CA SER A 331 -20.37 -1.62 -7.46
C SER A 331 -20.35 -2.53 -8.69
N GLY A 332 -19.26 -2.48 -9.47
CA GLY A 332 -19.13 -3.27 -10.70
C GLY A 332 -19.40 -4.76 -10.42
N LYS A 333 -20.45 -5.32 -11.05
CA LYS A 333 -20.91 -6.71 -10.82
C LYS A 333 -19.78 -7.74 -10.89
N ARG A 334 -18.79 -7.51 -11.77
CA ARG A 334 -17.60 -8.37 -11.93
C ARG A 334 -16.74 -8.39 -10.67
N LEU A 335 -16.40 -7.23 -10.11
CA LEU A 335 -15.58 -7.12 -8.90
C LEU A 335 -16.26 -7.78 -7.70
N VAL A 336 -17.57 -7.62 -7.57
CA VAL A 336 -18.36 -8.28 -6.51
C VAL A 336 -18.29 -9.80 -6.67
N ALA A 337 -18.50 -10.32 -7.88
CA ALA A 337 -18.42 -11.75 -8.16
C ALA A 337 -17.00 -12.33 -8.01
N ALA A 338 -15.97 -11.53 -8.27
CA ALA A 338 -14.58 -11.91 -8.04
C ALA A 338 -14.29 -12.03 -6.53
N LYS A 339 -14.69 -11.02 -5.75
CA LYS A 339 -14.56 -11.00 -4.29
C LYS A 339 -15.36 -12.11 -3.61
N GLU A 340 -16.56 -12.41 -4.09
CA GLU A 340 -17.37 -13.53 -3.58
C GLU A 340 -16.65 -14.87 -3.77
N ARG A 341 -16.03 -15.09 -4.93
CA ARG A 341 -15.23 -16.31 -5.20
C ARG A 341 -13.97 -16.35 -4.34
N ALA A 342 -13.23 -15.24 -4.29
CA ALA A 342 -12.03 -15.10 -3.46
C ALA A 342 -12.34 -15.42 -1.99
N PHE A 343 -13.44 -14.88 -1.45
CA PHE A 343 -13.91 -15.15 -0.10
C PHE A 343 -14.21 -16.64 0.15
N ARG A 344 -14.64 -17.38 -0.88
CA ARG A 344 -14.85 -18.84 -0.83
C ARG A 344 -13.58 -19.66 -1.06
N GLY A 345 -12.41 -19.01 -1.12
CA GLY A 345 -11.12 -19.65 -1.40
C GLY A 345 -10.94 -20.09 -2.85
N GLN A 346 -11.69 -19.48 -3.78
CA GLN A 346 -11.60 -19.75 -5.21
C GLN A 346 -10.97 -18.57 -5.94
N ILE A 347 -10.30 -18.83 -7.05
CA ILE A 347 -9.73 -17.79 -7.90
C ILE A 347 -10.87 -17.04 -8.63
N GLY A 348 -10.89 -15.72 -8.49
CA GLY A 348 -11.88 -14.83 -9.11
C GLY A 348 -11.24 -13.89 -10.13
N GLU A 349 -11.76 -13.87 -11.36
CA GLU A 349 -11.34 -12.91 -12.39
C GLU A 349 -11.77 -11.48 -12.01
N LEU A 350 -10.79 -10.57 -11.93
CA LEU A 350 -11.01 -9.14 -11.71
C LEU A 350 -11.36 -8.41 -13.01
N ARG A 351 -10.48 -8.50 -14.01
CA ARG A 351 -10.59 -7.80 -15.30
C ARG A 351 -9.64 -8.37 -16.36
N PRO A 352 -9.91 -8.13 -17.65
CA PRO A 352 -8.92 -8.33 -18.71
C PRO A 352 -7.78 -7.32 -18.62
N PHE A 353 -6.62 -7.72 -19.12
CA PHE A 353 -5.41 -6.92 -19.30
C PHE A 353 -4.72 -7.34 -20.60
N GLY A 354 -4.92 -6.59 -21.68
CA GLY A 354 -4.49 -7.03 -23.02
C GLY A 354 -5.16 -8.36 -23.38
N ASP A 355 -4.34 -9.35 -23.76
CA ASP A 355 -4.76 -10.73 -24.03
C ASP A 355 -4.86 -11.60 -22.76
N ASP A 356 -4.37 -11.10 -21.61
CA ASP A 356 -4.35 -11.79 -20.32
C ASP A 356 -5.52 -11.38 -19.42
N ARG A 357 -5.63 -12.06 -18.28
CA ARG A 357 -6.63 -11.84 -17.23
C ARG A 357 -5.96 -11.64 -15.88
N LEU A 358 -6.45 -10.67 -15.11
CA LEU A 358 -6.09 -10.49 -13.71
C LEU A 358 -6.99 -11.32 -12.81
N TYR A 359 -6.38 -12.08 -11.91
CA TYR A 359 -7.05 -12.99 -11.00
C TYR A 359 -6.76 -12.63 -9.54
N LEU A 360 -7.78 -12.69 -8.69
CA LEU A 360 -7.70 -12.44 -7.25
C LEU A 360 -8.06 -13.71 -6.48
N VAL A 361 -7.36 -13.96 -5.38
CA VAL A 361 -7.71 -14.97 -4.40
C VAL A 361 -7.35 -14.50 -3.00
N ASP A 362 -8.25 -14.73 -2.04
CA ASP A 362 -7.96 -14.46 -0.63
C ASP A 362 -7.20 -15.63 -0.01
N LEU A 363 -6.22 -15.32 0.81
CA LEU A 363 -5.54 -16.35 1.60
C LEU A 363 -6.51 -16.92 2.64
N THR A 364 -6.65 -18.24 2.68
CA THR A 364 -7.47 -18.94 3.67
C THR A 364 -6.93 -18.74 5.09
N PRO A 365 -7.74 -18.90 6.15
CA PRO A 365 -7.25 -18.80 7.53
C PRO A 365 -6.07 -19.73 7.83
N LYS A 366 -6.04 -20.92 7.22
CA LYS A 366 -4.92 -21.87 7.34
C LYS A 366 -3.65 -21.33 6.70
N GLN A 367 -3.74 -20.77 5.50
CA GLN A 367 -2.60 -20.17 4.79
C GLN A 367 -2.08 -18.92 5.53
N ARG A 368 -2.97 -18.08 6.06
CA ARG A 368 -2.58 -16.91 6.86
C ARG A 368 -1.80 -17.31 8.10
N ARG A 369 -2.30 -18.27 8.89
CA ARG A 369 -1.59 -18.80 10.07
C ARG A 369 -0.25 -19.43 9.69
N ALA A 370 -0.20 -20.19 8.60
CA ALA A 370 1.05 -20.79 8.13
C ALA A 370 2.07 -19.71 7.71
N LEU A 371 1.61 -18.61 7.10
CA LEU A 371 2.47 -17.49 6.78
C LEU A 371 2.96 -16.82 8.07
N GLU A 372 2.07 -16.48 9.00
CA GLU A 372 2.42 -15.84 10.28
C GLU A 372 3.44 -16.65 11.08
N GLN A 373 3.33 -17.98 11.08
CA GLN A 373 4.24 -18.88 11.79
C GLN A 373 5.62 -19.00 11.15
N ASN A 374 5.70 -18.88 9.83
CA ASN A 374 6.95 -19.11 9.07
C ASN A 374 7.55 -17.81 8.51
N TRP A 375 6.89 -16.67 8.72
CA TRP A 375 7.34 -15.40 8.18
C TRP A 375 8.53 -14.88 8.96
N THR A 376 9.58 -14.51 8.21
CA THR A 376 10.77 -13.84 8.73
C THR A 376 11.07 -12.62 7.88
N PRO A 377 11.48 -11.47 8.47
CA PRO A 377 11.85 -10.29 7.71
C PRO A 377 12.98 -10.57 6.73
N ASP A 378 12.71 -10.39 5.44
CA ASP A 378 13.71 -10.56 4.39
C ASP A 378 13.33 -9.75 3.15
N TRP A 379 14.10 -8.69 2.88
CA TRP A 379 13.91 -7.82 1.73
C TRP A 379 13.98 -8.57 0.39
N SER A 380 14.75 -9.66 0.29
CA SER A 380 14.89 -10.44 -0.93
C SER A 380 13.60 -11.17 -1.33
N GLN A 381 12.67 -11.37 -0.38
CA GLN A 381 11.36 -11.97 -0.64
C GLN A 381 10.36 -11.00 -1.29
N ALA A 382 10.71 -9.73 -1.46
CA ALA A 382 9.79 -8.74 -2.03
C ALA A 382 9.41 -9.04 -3.49
N SER A 383 10.30 -9.67 -4.27
CA SER A 383 10.04 -10.10 -5.65
C SER A 383 9.67 -11.58 -5.78
N ALA A 384 9.58 -12.31 -4.67
CA ALA A 384 9.33 -13.75 -4.71
C ALA A 384 7.89 -14.07 -5.15
N VAL A 385 7.78 -15.06 -6.03
CA VAL A 385 6.50 -15.69 -6.35
C VAL A 385 6.00 -16.41 -5.10
N TRP A 386 4.75 -16.14 -4.70
CA TRP A 386 4.17 -16.81 -3.54
C TRP A 386 3.74 -18.24 -3.89
N ARG A 387 3.11 -18.40 -5.07
CA ARG A 387 2.69 -19.72 -5.56
C ARG A 387 2.59 -19.73 -7.08
N HIS A 388 2.91 -20.87 -7.66
CA HIS A 388 2.62 -21.17 -9.07
C HIS A 388 1.38 -22.06 -9.15
N VAL A 389 0.39 -21.69 -9.97
CA VAL A 389 -0.83 -22.47 -10.20
C VAL A 389 -1.02 -22.62 -11.70
N GLN A 390 -1.05 -23.86 -12.17
CA GLN A 390 -1.01 -24.18 -13.60
C GLN A 390 0.21 -23.51 -14.26
N ASP A 391 0.01 -22.51 -15.13
CA ASP A 391 1.07 -21.74 -15.80
C ASP A 391 1.10 -20.27 -15.34
N THR A 392 0.52 -19.95 -14.18
CA THR A 392 0.42 -18.58 -13.67
C THR A 392 1.06 -18.42 -12.30
N ASP A 393 1.96 -17.45 -12.22
CA ASP A 393 2.53 -16.98 -10.96
C ASP A 393 1.54 -16.10 -10.20
N PHE A 394 1.39 -16.37 -8.91
CA PHE A 394 0.65 -15.55 -7.97
C PHE A 394 1.63 -14.87 -7.02
N TRP A 395 1.50 -13.55 -6.93
CA TRP A 395 2.25 -12.73 -5.98
C TRP A 395 1.36 -12.32 -4.82
N ARG A 396 1.93 -12.37 -3.62
CA ARG A 396 1.24 -11.88 -2.43
C ARG A 396 1.16 -10.37 -2.47
N CYS A 397 -0.01 -9.84 -2.13
CA CYS A 397 -0.28 -8.42 -1.98
C CYS A 397 -1.05 -8.24 -0.67
N SER A 398 -0.32 -8.15 0.45
CA SER A 398 -0.89 -8.21 1.80
C SER A 398 -1.71 -9.50 2.02
N SER A 399 -3.01 -9.40 2.31
CA SER A 399 -3.91 -10.52 2.65
C SER A 399 -4.52 -11.25 1.47
N ALA A 400 -4.21 -10.81 0.25
CA ALA A 400 -4.64 -11.42 -1.00
C ALA A 400 -3.42 -11.87 -1.82
N ALA A 401 -3.66 -12.73 -2.81
CA ALA A 401 -2.73 -13.00 -3.88
C ALA A 401 -3.36 -12.64 -5.22
N VAL A 402 -2.53 -12.13 -6.13
CA VAL A 402 -2.97 -11.69 -7.46
C VAL A 402 -2.05 -12.32 -8.49
N GLY A 403 -2.65 -12.83 -9.57
CA GLY A 403 -1.94 -13.43 -10.70
C GLY A 403 -2.39 -12.80 -12.02
N LEU A 404 -1.50 -12.82 -13.01
CA LEU A 404 -1.74 -12.37 -14.38
C LEU A 404 -1.42 -13.53 -15.32
N GLY A 405 -2.41 -14.02 -16.04
CA GLY A 405 -2.24 -15.17 -16.93
C GLY A 405 -3.37 -15.32 -17.96
N MET A 406 -3.21 -16.26 -18.87
CA MET A 406 -4.18 -16.59 -19.93
C MET A 406 -5.36 -17.42 -19.38
N ASP A 407 -6.44 -17.53 -20.16
CA ASP A 407 -7.75 -18.07 -19.76
C ASP A 407 -7.72 -19.41 -18.97
N GLU A 408 -8.78 -19.62 -18.15
CA GLU A 408 -9.18 -20.84 -17.42
C GLU A 408 -8.80 -21.03 -15.93
N LEU A 409 -8.38 -19.99 -15.20
CA LEU A 409 -8.21 -20.10 -13.73
C LEU A 409 -9.47 -19.83 -12.89
N GLN A 410 -10.54 -19.30 -13.49
CA GLN A 410 -11.71 -18.89 -12.71
C GLN A 410 -12.37 -20.08 -11.99
N GLY A 411 -12.56 -19.97 -10.68
CA GLY A 411 -13.27 -20.96 -9.86
C GLY A 411 -12.41 -22.13 -9.38
N THR A 412 -11.16 -22.26 -9.86
CA THR A 412 -10.20 -23.24 -9.32
C THR A 412 -9.81 -22.83 -7.89
N ARG A 413 -9.37 -23.81 -7.09
CA ARG A 413 -8.85 -23.55 -5.75
C ARG A 413 -7.34 -23.41 -5.84
N ILE A 414 -6.78 -22.42 -5.15
CA ILE A 414 -5.33 -22.20 -5.15
C ILE A 414 -4.52 -23.34 -4.50
N ASP A 415 -5.17 -24.22 -3.73
CA ASP A 415 -4.55 -25.37 -3.06
C ASP A 415 -4.69 -26.69 -3.85
N GLN A 416 -5.29 -26.67 -5.04
CA GLN A 416 -5.38 -27.79 -5.97
C GLN A 416 -4.35 -27.59 -7.09
#